data_AF-A0A974B083-F1
#
_entry.id   AF-A0A974B083-F1
#
_cell.length_a   1.000
_cell.length_b   1.000
_cell.length_c   1.000
_cell.angle_alpha   90.00
_cell.angle_beta   90.00
_cell.angle_gamma   90.00
#
_symmetry.space_group_name_H-M   'P 1'
#
loop_
_entity.id
_entity.type
_entity.pdbx_description
1 polymer ?
#
loop_
_entity_poly.entity_id
_entity_poly.type
_entity_poly.pdbx_seq_one_letter_code
_entity_poly.pdbx_strand_id
1 'polypeptide(L)' 'MTARIGVVTFPGTLDDRDALRAVRLAGAEPVSLWHRDKDLKQVDAV' A
#
# COMPACT_ATOMS: atom_id res chain seq x y z
N MET A 1 11.03 -0.54 -14.50
CA MET A 1 9.85 0.04 -13.83
C MET A 1 9.80 -0.51 -12.42
N THR A 2 9.49 0.32 -11.42
CA THR A 2 9.25 -0.12 -10.03
C THR A 2 7.77 -0.44 -9.86
N ALA A 3 7.44 -1.64 -9.36
CA ALA A 3 6.04 -2.02 -9.12
C ALA A 3 5.41 -1.12 -8.05
N ARG A 4 4.17 -0.69 -8.26
CA ARG A 4 3.36 0.10 -7.32
C ARG A 4 2.48 -0.86 -6.51
N ILE A 5 2.69 -0.91 -5.20
CA ILE A 5 1.98 -1.85 -4.31
C ILE A 5 1.10 -1.07 -3.34
N GLY A 6 -0.21 -1.36 -3.38
CA GLY A 6 -1.20 -0.76 -2.51
C GLY A 6 -1.22 -1.41 -1.13
N VAL A 7 -1.09 -0.63 -0.06
CA VAL A 7 -1.29 -1.09 1.32
C VAL A 7 -2.61 -0.51 1.83
N VAL A 8 -3.58 -1.38 2.12
CA VAL A 8 -4.92 -0.96 2.57
C VAL A 8 -4.96 -0.76 4.08
N THR A 9 -5.29 0.45 4.50
CA THR A 9 -5.55 0.79 5.90
C THR A 9 -7.05 0.65 6.22
N PHE A 10 -7.37 -0.05 7.31
CA PHE A 10 -8.68 -0.14 7.93
C PHE A 10 -8.70 0.61 9.28
N PRO A 11 -9.88 0.95 9.84
CA PRO A 11 -9.95 1.49 11.20
C PRO A 11 -9.41 0.44 12.17
N GLY A 12 -8.35 0.79 12.90
CA GLY A 12 -7.67 -0.12 13.83
C GLY A 12 -6.54 -0.95 13.22
N THR A 13 -6.16 -0.73 11.95
CA THR A 13 -4.91 -1.30 11.42
C THR A 13 -3.71 -0.83 12.25
N LEU A 14 -2.88 -1.79 12.65
CA LEU A 14 -1.69 -1.54 13.46
C LEU A 14 -0.41 -1.38 12.60
N ASP A 15 -0.30 -2.18 11.54
CA ASP A 15 0.98 -2.45 10.86
C ASP A 15 1.07 -1.83 9.44
N ASP A 16 0.19 -0.90 9.06
CA ASP A 16 0.20 -0.30 7.71
C ASP A 16 1.53 0.42 7.40
N ARG A 17 2.11 1.10 8.40
CA ARG A 17 3.44 1.73 8.29
C ARG A 17 4.55 0.71 8.04
N ASP A 18 4.48 -0.44 8.72
CA ASP A 18 5.48 -1.49 8.58
C ASP A 18 5.36 -2.17 7.21
N ALA A 19 4.13 -2.38 6.73
CA ALA A 19 3.88 -2.87 5.37
C ALA A 19 4.40 -1.89 4.29
N LEU A 20 4.14 -0.58 4.42
CA LEU A 20 4.68 0.43 3.50
C LEU A 20 6.22 0.43 3.51
N ARG A 21 6.84 0.24 4.68
CA ARG A 21 8.29 0.13 4.82
C ARG A 21 8.82 -1.14 4.15
N ALA A 22 8.17 -2.28 4.35
CA ALA A 22 8.56 -3.56 3.76
C ALA A 22 8.53 -3.51 2.23
N VAL A 23 7.49 -2.93 1.64
CA VAL A 23 7.38 -2.70 0.19
C VAL A 23 8.56 -1.87 -0.34
N ARG A 24 8.90 -0.78 0.34
CA ARG A 24 10.06 0.05 -0.04
C ARG A 24 11.38 -0.72 0.05
N LEU A 25 11.56 -1.52 1.10
CA LEU A 25 12.76 -2.37 1.26
C LEU A 25 12.83 -3.48 0.19
N ALA A 26 11.69 -3.95 -0.31
CA ALA A 26 11.61 -4.90 -1.42
C ALA A 26 11.86 -4.27 -2.80
N GLY A 27 12.13 -2.96 -2.88
CA GLY A 27 12.42 -2.26 -4.14
C GLY A 27 11.19 -1.80 -4.93
N ALA A 28 10.01 -1.81 -4.31
CA ALA A 28 8.76 -1.36 -4.90
C ALA A 28 8.32 0.03 -4.37
N GLU A 29 7.37 0.66 -5.07
CA GLU A 29 6.75 1.92 -4.65
C GLU A 29 5.52 1.64 -3.77
N PRO A 30 5.54 1.96 -2.47
CA PRO A 30 4.39 1.80 -1.60
C PRO A 30 3.34 2.90 -1.83
N VAL A 31 2.08 2.50 -1.98
CA VAL A 31 0.92 3.41 -2.11
C VAL A 31 -0.06 3.15 -0.97
N SER A 32 -0.32 4.15 -0.14
CA SER A 32 -1.33 4.03 0.91
C SER A 32 -2.75 4.12 0.33
N LEU A 33 -3.59 3.16 0.69
CA LEU A 33 -5.00 3.05 0.28
C LEU A 33 -5.90 3.08 1.52
N TRP A 34 -7.04 3.76 1.44
CA TRP A 34 -8.05 3.71 2.48
C TRP A 34 -9.16 2.75 2.09
N HIS A 35 -9.59 1.88 3.00
CA HIS A 35 -10.57 0.82 2.70
C HIS A 35 -11.94 1.32 2.16
N ARG A 36 -12.29 2.61 2.32
CA ARG A 36 -13.52 3.20 1.77
C ARG A 36 -13.31 4.00 0.49
N ASP A 37 -12.08 4.13 0.00
CA ASP A 37 -11.83 4.75 -1.28
C ASP A 37 -12.44 3.89 -2.39
N LYS A 38 -12.99 4.54 -3.42
CA LYS A 38 -13.68 3.86 -4.54
C LYS A 38 -12.73 3.41 -5.66
N ASP A 39 -11.44 3.68 -5.50
CA ASP A 39 -10.39 3.33 -6.45
C ASP A 39 -9.12 2.90 -5.71
N LEU A 40 -8.27 2.16 -6.42
CA LEU A 40 -7.01 1.63 -5.91
C LEU A 40 -5.79 2.45 -6.37
N LYS A 41 -5.99 3.70 -6.83
CA LYS A 41 -4.91 4.60 -7.28
C LYS A 41 -3.99 4.00 -8.36
N GLN A 42 -4.51 3.08 -9.17
CA GLN A 42 -3.81 2.40 -10.29
C GLN A 42 -2.57 1.61 -9.86
N VAL A 43 -2.58 1.01 -8.67
CA VAL A 43 -1.49 0.11 -8.22
C VAL A 43 -1.44 -1.17 -9.08
N ASP A 44 -0.25 -1.76 -9.20
CA ASP A 44 -0.02 -3.00 -9.94
C ASP A 44 -0.47 -4.24 -9.13
N ALA A 45 -0.47 -4.13 -7.80
CA ALA A 45 -0.93 -5.16 -6.86
C ALA A 45 -1.39 -4.55 -5.52
N VAL A 46 -2.10 -5.35 -4.72
CA VAL A 46 -2.59 -5.05 -3.36
C VAL A 46 -2.11 -6.12 -2.40
#